data_AF-A0A1U8Q5Q6-F1
#
_entry.id   AF-A0A1U8Q5Q6-F1
#
_cell.length_a   1.000
_cell.length_b   1.000
_cell.length_c   1.000
_cell.angle_alpha   90.00
_cell.angle_beta   90.00
_cell.angle_gamma   90.00
#
_symmetry.space_group_name_H-M   'P 1'
#
loop_
_entity.id
_entity.type
_entity.pdbx_description
1 polymer ?
#
loop_
_entity_poly.entity_id
_entity_poly.type
_entity_poly.pdbx_seq_one_letter_code
_entity_poly.pdbx_strand_id
1 'polypeptide(L)'
;MAGFQFLWVISVDSLSHSTWSRDHNIFRLTLRNGKQWLFDRVRNAGVIELRETIDDFDYCKAFALHVEVNNLELDEFPTICKTYFIWYFREGQYLRDLNLTMLIVERYFRNLAPEDDGLDVSLIDIYDIFPSNPHHTHPLLLRSGQHDRNDWVGEVRRLAHMRFLRLLMKLQSSGWSLIFITRKREEQCNATTKELISAGYGGWASLIMRSDDEMQMDSWKFFNKRRAELLNQGFRMASVISSRMDALTGPCLGKRNFKLANPIF
;
A
#
# COMPACT_ATOMS: atom_id res chain seq x y z
N MET A 1 -28.00 42.99 -16.22
CA MET A 1 -28.34 41.74 -16.94
C MET A 1 -27.14 40.81 -16.91
N ALA A 2 -27.01 39.96 -15.88
CA ALA A 2 -25.94 38.95 -15.79
C ALA A 2 -26.38 37.80 -14.85
N GLY A 3 -27.64 37.36 -15.00
CA GLY A 3 -28.30 36.48 -14.03
C GLY A 3 -28.82 35.15 -14.57
N PHE A 4 -28.54 34.78 -15.83
CA PHE A 4 -29.25 33.67 -16.48
C PHE A 4 -28.37 32.54 -17.05
N GLN A 5 -27.05 32.53 -16.80
CA GLN A 5 -26.16 31.60 -17.51
C GLN A 5 -25.60 30.43 -16.68
N PHE A 6 -25.94 30.30 -15.39
CA PHE A 6 -25.40 29.23 -14.52
C PHE A 6 -26.34 28.03 -14.29
N LEU A 7 -27.47 27.97 -15.00
CA LEU A 7 -28.50 26.93 -14.81
C LEU A 7 -28.30 25.66 -15.65
N TRP A 8 -27.24 25.57 -16.47
CA TRP A 8 -27.06 24.44 -17.40
C TRP A 8 -26.23 23.25 -16.86
N VAL A 9 -25.64 23.36 -15.66
CA VAL A 9 -24.76 22.29 -15.11
C VAL A 9 -25.49 21.39 -14.10
N ILE A 10 -26.70 21.75 -13.68
CA ILE A 10 -27.51 20.95 -12.76
C ILE A 10 -28.83 20.67 -13.46
N SER A 11 -29.14 19.39 -13.72
CA SER A 11 -30.43 19.00 -14.30
C SER A 11 -31.56 19.63 -13.50
N VAL A 12 -32.53 20.24 -14.19
CA VAL A 12 -33.68 20.97 -13.63
C VAL A 12 -34.46 20.10 -12.63
N ASP A 13 -34.47 18.77 -12.83
CA ASP A 13 -35.12 17.81 -11.93
C ASP A 13 -34.50 17.80 -10.51
N SER A 14 -33.20 18.06 -10.42
CA SER A 14 -32.42 18.04 -9.16
C SER A 14 -32.69 19.26 -8.27
N LEU A 15 -33.20 20.35 -8.84
CA LEU A 15 -33.42 21.62 -8.14
C LEU A 15 -34.78 21.69 -7.45
N SER A 16 -35.74 20.88 -7.90
CA SER A 16 -37.14 20.88 -7.43
C SER A 16 -37.30 20.61 -5.93
N HIS A 17 -36.31 20.02 -5.27
CA HIS A 17 -36.35 19.64 -3.84
C HIS A 17 -35.00 19.89 -3.13
N SER A 18 -34.36 21.03 -3.42
CA SER A 18 -33.08 21.42 -2.84
C SER A 18 -33.22 22.52 -1.77
N THR A 19 -32.35 22.50 -0.75
CA THR A 19 -32.32 23.53 0.30
C THR A 19 -31.10 24.41 0.15
N TRP A 20 -31.33 25.73 0.09
CA TRP A 20 -30.31 26.75 0.04
C TRP A 20 -30.12 27.36 1.43
N SER A 21 -28.87 27.43 1.88
CA SER A 21 -28.51 28.22 3.06
C SER A 21 -27.37 29.17 2.73
N ARG A 22 -27.35 30.32 3.37
CA ARG A 22 -26.33 31.34 3.18
C ARG A 22 -25.62 31.58 4.48
N ASP A 23 -24.30 31.49 4.47
CA ASP A 23 -23.47 31.87 5.59
C ASP A 23 -22.34 32.78 5.09
N HIS A 24 -22.43 34.07 5.41
CA HIS A 24 -21.49 35.10 4.98
C HIS A 24 -21.33 35.17 3.43
N ASN A 25 -20.13 34.92 2.92
CA ASN A 25 -19.79 34.93 1.48
C ASN A 25 -19.97 33.57 0.80
N ILE A 26 -20.46 32.56 1.55
CA ILE A 26 -20.61 31.19 1.07
C ILE A 26 -22.09 30.86 0.87
N PHE A 27 -22.46 30.43 -0.33
CA PHE A 27 -23.76 29.80 -0.59
C PHE A 27 -23.61 28.30 -0.43
N ARG A 28 -24.52 27.64 0.29
CA ARG A 28 -24.55 26.19 0.43
C ARG A 28 -25.81 25.63 -0.22
N LEU A 29 -25.64 24.76 -1.21
CA LEU A 29 -26.72 23.95 -1.81
C LEU A 29 -26.61 22.54 -1.27
N THR A 30 -27.67 22.03 -0.64
CA THR A 30 -27.73 20.63 -0.20
C THR A 30 -28.72 19.87 -1.08
N LEU A 31 -28.23 18.81 -1.73
CA LEU A 31 -29.04 17.90 -2.53
C LEU A 31 -29.60 16.77 -1.66
N ARG A 32 -30.67 16.12 -2.13
CA ARG A 32 -31.40 15.07 -1.41
C ARG A 32 -30.56 13.83 -1.09
N ASN A 33 -29.49 13.60 -1.85
CA ASN A 33 -28.53 12.51 -1.62
C ASN A 33 -27.42 12.87 -0.61
N GLY A 34 -27.58 13.99 0.12
CA GLY A 34 -26.61 14.44 1.12
C GLY A 34 -25.44 15.24 0.53
N LYS A 35 -25.32 15.34 -0.81
CA LYS A 35 -24.25 16.13 -1.44
C LYS A 35 -24.44 17.60 -1.14
N GLN A 36 -23.40 18.23 -0.59
CA GLN A 36 -23.35 19.65 -0.33
C GLN A 36 -22.42 20.35 -1.33
N TRP A 37 -22.85 21.50 -1.83
CA TRP A 37 -22.07 22.37 -2.70
C TRP A 37 -21.88 23.70 -2.00
N LEU A 38 -20.64 24.18 -1.93
CA LEU A 38 -20.28 25.46 -1.33
C LEU A 38 -19.81 26.40 -2.44
N PHE A 39 -20.41 27.59 -2.53
CA PHE A 39 -20.04 28.62 -3.49
C PHE A 39 -19.46 29.81 -2.72
N ASP A 40 -18.14 30.01 -2.77
CA ASP A 40 -17.49 31.17 -2.17
C ASP A 40 -17.31 32.28 -3.21
N ARG A 41 -17.62 33.52 -2.83
CA ARG A 41 -17.50 34.70 -3.69
C ARG A 41 -16.20 35.45 -3.36
N VAL A 42 -15.04 34.85 -3.62
CA VAL A 42 -13.76 35.56 -3.57
C VAL A 42 -13.33 36.01 -4.97
N ARG A 43 -12.91 37.27 -5.00
CA ARG A 43 -12.59 38.18 -6.12
C ARG A 43 -12.00 37.52 -7.38
N ASN A 44 -12.63 37.88 -8.51
CA ASN A 44 -12.09 37.92 -9.88
C ASN A 44 -11.46 36.62 -10.41
N ALA A 45 -12.31 35.66 -10.82
CA ALA A 45 -12.14 34.85 -12.04
C ALA A 45 -13.20 33.74 -12.17
N GLY A 46 -14.08 33.52 -11.17
CA GLY A 46 -15.08 32.45 -11.27
C GLY A 46 -14.46 31.06 -11.41
N VAL A 47 -13.21 30.89 -10.97
CA VAL A 47 -12.53 29.60 -10.93
C VAL A 47 -13.06 28.86 -9.71
N ILE A 48 -13.82 27.80 -9.99
CA ILE A 48 -14.26 26.82 -8.99
C ILE A 48 -13.06 25.93 -8.72
N GLU A 49 -12.40 26.11 -7.58
CA GLU A 49 -11.49 25.08 -7.07
C GLU A 49 -12.34 24.03 -6.36
N LEU A 50 -12.58 22.91 -7.06
CA LEU A 50 -13.19 21.71 -6.51
C LEU A 50 -12.29 21.16 -5.42
N ARG A 51 -12.53 21.55 -4.17
CA ARG A 51 -11.95 20.86 -3.02
C ARG A 51 -12.83 19.67 -2.71
N GLU A 52 -12.56 18.54 -3.36
CA GLU A 52 -13.16 17.25 -3.00
C GLU A 52 -12.92 17.03 -1.50
N THR A 53 -14.01 16.93 -0.73
CA THR A 53 -13.94 16.76 0.73
C THR A 53 -13.62 15.29 1.06
N ILE A 54 -12.87 15.09 2.14
CA ILE A 54 -12.31 13.81 2.63
C ILE A 54 -13.35 12.67 2.82
N ASP A 55 -14.64 12.99 2.85
CA ASP A 55 -15.78 12.04 2.91
C ASP A 55 -16.10 11.34 1.56
N ASP A 56 -15.54 11.79 0.43
CA ASP A 56 -15.89 11.25 -0.91
C ASP A 56 -15.18 9.93 -1.29
N PHE A 57 -14.29 9.40 -0.44
CA PHE A 57 -13.49 8.21 -0.78
C PHE A 57 -13.88 6.92 -0.08
N ASP A 58 -15.00 6.88 0.65
CA ASP A 58 -15.36 5.70 1.45
C ASP A 58 -15.58 4.45 0.61
N TYR A 59 -16.21 4.58 -0.57
CA TYR A 59 -16.30 3.48 -1.54
C TYR A 59 -14.90 2.97 -1.92
N CYS A 60 -13.96 3.88 -2.21
CA CYS A 60 -12.62 3.51 -2.65
C CYS A 60 -11.77 2.91 -1.54
N LYS A 61 -11.92 3.37 -0.30
CA LYS A 61 -11.31 2.74 0.88
C LYS A 61 -11.83 1.32 1.08
N ALA A 62 -13.15 1.14 1.03
CA ALA A 62 -13.78 -0.17 1.16
C ALA A 62 -13.38 -1.11 0.03
N PHE A 63 -13.39 -0.62 -1.22
CA PHE A 63 -12.94 -1.36 -2.39
C PHE A 63 -11.48 -1.79 -2.25
N ALA A 64 -10.59 -0.86 -1.91
CA ALA A 64 -9.18 -1.12 -1.68
C ALA A 64 -8.96 -2.18 -0.58
N LEU A 65 -9.72 -2.12 0.52
CA LEU A 65 -9.70 -3.14 1.55
C LEU A 65 -10.14 -4.51 1.01
N HIS A 66 -11.22 -4.58 0.22
CA HIS A 66 -11.69 -5.83 -0.37
C HIS A 66 -10.69 -6.45 -1.35
N VAL A 67 -10.03 -5.62 -2.16
CA VAL A 67 -8.93 -6.05 -3.05
C VAL A 67 -7.81 -6.68 -2.23
N GLU A 68 -7.41 -6.01 -1.15
CA GLU A 68 -6.37 -6.49 -0.25
C GLU A 68 -6.70 -7.85 0.38
N VAL A 69 -7.81 -7.93 1.13
CA VAL A 69 -8.11 -9.10 1.95
C VAL A 69 -8.47 -10.34 1.13
N ASN A 70 -8.91 -10.15 -0.12
CA ASN A 70 -9.19 -11.24 -1.06
C ASN A 70 -8.01 -11.52 -2.02
N ASN A 71 -6.89 -10.79 -1.88
CA ASN A 71 -5.71 -10.94 -2.73
C ASN A 71 -6.07 -10.86 -4.23
N LEU A 72 -6.91 -9.89 -4.61
CA LEU A 72 -7.35 -9.71 -5.99
C LEU A 72 -6.25 -9.00 -6.78
N GLU A 73 -5.87 -9.56 -7.92
CA GLU A 73 -5.04 -8.88 -8.92
C GLU A 73 -5.96 -8.08 -9.84
N LEU A 74 -5.71 -6.78 -9.97
CA LEU A 74 -6.50 -5.89 -10.80
C LEU A 74 -5.63 -5.32 -11.92
N ASP A 75 -6.09 -5.48 -13.16
CA ASP A 75 -5.47 -4.85 -14.32
C ASP A 75 -5.71 -3.32 -14.31
N GLU A 76 -6.88 -2.89 -13.85
CA GLU A 76 -7.24 -1.48 -13.71
C GLU A 76 -8.20 -1.26 -12.53
N PHE A 77 -7.95 -0.21 -11.74
CA PHE A 77 -8.87 0.21 -10.68
C PHE A 77 -10.09 0.93 -11.26
N PRO A 78 -11.25 0.89 -10.57
CA PRO A 78 -12.37 1.75 -10.91
C PRO A 78 -11.91 3.19 -11.07
N THR A 79 -12.21 3.81 -12.21
CA THR A 79 -11.76 5.16 -12.55
C THR A 79 -12.17 6.19 -11.50
N ILE A 80 -13.30 5.97 -10.83
CA ILE A 80 -13.79 6.75 -9.69
C ILE A 80 -12.80 6.79 -8.51
N CYS A 81 -11.94 5.79 -8.37
CA CYS A 81 -10.94 5.71 -7.30
C CYS A 81 -9.57 6.29 -7.67
N LYS A 82 -9.39 6.75 -8.90
CA LYS A 82 -8.11 7.33 -9.33
C LYS A 82 -7.69 8.52 -8.47
N THR A 83 -8.62 9.44 -8.17
CA THR A 83 -8.31 10.61 -7.34
C THR A 83 -7.97 10.22 -5.91
N TYR A 84 -8.66 9.22 -5.35
CA TYR A 84 -8.33 8.64 -4.04
C TYR A 84 -6.89 8.12 -3.99
N PHE A 85 -6.46 7.33 -4.98
CA PHE A 85 -5.11 6.79 -5.00
C PHE A 85 -4.05 7.88 -5.10
N ILE A 86 -4.24 8.85 -6.00
CA ILE A 86 -3.30 9.98 -6.11
C ILE A 86 -3.21 10.72 -4.77
N TRP A 87 -4.34 11.02 -4.14
CA TRP A 87 -4.37 11.66 -2.82
C TRP A 87 -3.66 10.81 -1.75
N TYR A 88 -3.95 9.51 -1.69
CA TYR A 88 -3.40 8.58 -0.69
C TYR A 88 -1.86 8.55 -0.71
N PHE A 89 -1.25 8.62 -1.89
CA PHE A 89 0.20 8.70 -1.99
C PHE A 89 0.73 10.12 -1.86
N ARG A 90 0.19 11.06 -2.62
CA ARG A 90 0.71 12.43 -2.74
C ARG A 90 0.61 13.21 -1.43
N GLU A 91 -0.49 13.04 -0.70
CA GLU A 91 -0.68 13.66 0.61
C GLU A 91 -0.02 12.85 1.75
N GLY A 92 0.72 11.79 1.40
CA GLY A 92 1.56 11.03 2.30
C GLY A 92 0.81 10.05 3.22
N GLN A 93 -0.47 9.75 2.95
CA GLN A 93 -1.24 8.79 3.78
C GLN A 93 -0.61 7.40 3.74
N TYR A 94 -0.22 6.92 2.56
CA TYR A 94 0.53 5.67 2.40
C TYR A 94 1.75 5.58 3.32
N LEU A 95 2.56 6.64 3.32
CA LEU A 95 3.77 6.70 4.15
C LEU A 95 3.43 6.74 5.64
N ARG A 96 2.32 7.34 6.05
CA ARG A 96 1.84 7.31 7.44
C ARG A 96 1.42 5.89 7.85
N ASP A 97 0.66 5.21 7.00
CA ASP A 97 0.17 3.85 7.28
C ASP A 97 1.32 2.85 7.32
N LEU A 98 2.27 2.95 6.37
CA LEU A 98 3.49 2.15 6.38
C LEU A 98 4.31 2.35 7.67
N ASN A 99 4.49 3.61 8.09
CA ASN A 99 5.18 3.93 9.35
C ASN A 99 4.47 3.36 10.57
N LEU A 100 3.13 3.41 10.58
CA LEU A 100 2.35 2.86 11.68
C LEU A 100 2.58 1.35 11.80
N THR A 101 2.51 0.60 10.69
CA THR A 101 2.82 -0.83 10.70
C THR A 101 4.25 -1.09 11.18
N MET A 102 5.24 -0.34 10.69
CA MET A 102 6.63 -0.48 11.15
C MET A 102 6.79 -0.23 12.65
N LEU A 103 6.12 0.79 13.19
CA LEU A 103 6.13 1.07 14.62
C LEU A 103 5.51 -0.08 15.43
N ILE A 104 4.44 -0.69 14.91
CA ILE A 104 3.80 -1.85 15.54
C ILE A 104 4.76 -3.05 15.53
N VAL A 105 5.45 -3.30 14.41
CA VAL A 105 6.48 -4.36 14.32
C VAL A 105 7.59 -4.10 15.34
N GLU A 106 8.17 -2.91 15.36
CA GLU A 106 9.25 -2.55 16.30
C GLU A 106 8.83 -2.73 17.75
N ARG A 107 7.60 -2.34 18.10
CA ARG A 107 7.06 -2.50 19.46
C ARG A 107 6.84 -3.96 19.84
N TYR A 108 6.39 -4.80 18.90
CA TYR A 108 6.25 -6.23 19.12
C TYR A 108 7.60 -6.87 19.44
N PHE A 109 8.61 -6.59 18.62
CA PHE A 109 9.94 -7.16 18.77
C PHE A 109 10.72 -6.63 19.98
N ARG A 110 10.47 -5.39 20.41
CA ARG A 110 11.12 -4.82 21.61
C ARG A 110 10.87 -5.64 22.88
N ASN A 111 9.71 -6.30 22.96
CA ASN A 111 9.31 -7.07 24.14
C ASN A 111 9.69 -8.56 24.03
N LEU A 112 10.45 -8.92 22.99
CA LEU A 112 10.86 -10.29 22.70
C LEU A 112 12.39 -10.34 22.57
N ALA A 113 12.97 -11.46 22.98
CA ALA A 113 14.35 -11.80 22.69
C ALA A 113 14.36 -13.14 21.94
N PRO A 114 15.13 -13.28 20.85
CA PRO A 114 15.37 -14.58 20.25
C PRO A 114 16.24 -15.43 21.19
N GLU A 115 16.11 -16.74 21.09
CA GLU A 115 17.04 -17.67 21.76
C GLU A 115 18.40 -17.69 21.03
N ASP A 116 19.45 -18.14 21.74
CA ASP A 116 20.83 -18.15 21.23
C ASP A 116 21.11 -19.23 20.18
N ASP A 117 20.14 -20.10 19.88
CA ASP A 117 20.27 -21.19 18.91
C ASP A 117 20.11 -20.74 17.44
N GLY A 118 19.72 -19.48 17.21
CA GLY A 118 19.51 -18.90 15.88
C GLY A 118 18.26 -19.41 15.15
N LEU A 119 17.38 -20.16 15.82
CA LEU A 119 16.17 -20.75 15.23
C LEU A 119 14.96 -19.80 15.29
N ASP A 120 15.01 -18.72 16.07
CA ASP A 120 13.99 -17.68 16.11
C ASP A 120 14.12 -16.73 14.91
N VAL A 121 13.14 -16.80 14.00
CA VAL A 121 13.20 -16.11 12.71
C VAL A 121 12.01 -15.19 12.45
N SER A 122 12.24 -14.14 11.69
CA SER A 122 11.19 -13.39 11.00
C SER A 122 11.24 -13.69 9.51
N LEU A 123 10.13 -14.18 8.96
CA LEU A 123 9.97 -14.42 7.53
C LEU A 123 9.53 -13.11 6.84
N ILE A 124 10.31 -12.65 5.87
CA ILE A 124 10.09 -11.38 5.16
C ILE A 124 9.79 -11.67 3.70
N ASP A 125 8.59 -11.31 3.26
CA ASP A 125 8.23 -11.32 1.85
C ASP A 125 8.82 -10.11 1.15
N ILE A 126 9.63 -10.36 0.12
CA ILE A 126 10.40 -9.32 -0.58
C ILE A 126 9.77 -8.86 -1.91
N TYR A 127 8.49 -9.18 -2.16
CA TYR A 127 7.81 -8.83 -3.41
C TYR A 127 7.91 -7.34 -3.79
N ASP A 128 7.57 -6.44 -2.86
CA ASP A 128 7.55 -4.99 -3.11
C ASP A 128 8.86 -4.28 -2.73
N ILE A 129 9.90 -5.03 -2.37
CA ILE A 129 11.20 -4.46 -1.98
C ILE A 129 11.95 -3.87 -3.18
N PHE A 130 11.64 -4.29 -4.40
CA PHE A 130 12.37 -3.87 -5.60
C PHE A 130 11.57 -2.88 -6.44
N PRO A 131 11.72 -1.56 -6.21
CA PRO A 131 11.06 -0.54 -7.02
C PRO A 131 11.55 -0.50 -8.48
N SER A 132 12.66 -1.16 -8.79
CA SER A 132 13.32 -1.14 -10.11
C SER A 132 12.65 -2.01 -11.16
N ASN A 133 11.68 -2.88 -10.82
CA ASN A 133 10.95 -3.62 -11.83
C ASN A 133 9.78 -2.78 -12.36
N PRO A 134 9.80 -2.31 -13.63
CA PRO A 134 8.69 -1.57 -14.22
C PRO A 134 7.38 -2.37 -14.24
N HIS A 135 7.45 -3.71 -14.15
CA HIS A 135 6.27 -4.58 -14.07
C HIS A 135 5.57 -4.56 -12.69
N HIS A 136 6.20 -4.06 -11.63
CA HIS A 136 5.60 -3.93 -10.30
C HIS A 136 5.08 -2.51 -10.01
N THR A 137 5.08 -1.64 -11.02
CA THR A 137 4.54 -0.28 -10.90
C THR A 137 3.20 -0.21 -11.60
N HIS A 138 2.12 0.00 -10.84
CA HIS A 138 0.79 0.18 -11.40
C HIS A 138 0.82 1.18 -12.56
N PRO A 139 0.14 0.88 -13.67
CA PRO A 139 -0.03 1.83 -14.76
C PRO A 139 -0.57 3.19 -14.31
N LEU A 140 -1.37 3.23 -13.23
CA LEU A 140 -1.88 4.49 -12.66
C LEU A 140 -0.78 5.34 -12.01
N LEU A 141 0.16 4.74 -11.27
CA LEU A 141 1.31 5.47 -10.72
C LEU A 141 2.28 5.87 -11.82
N LEU A 142 2.49 5.00 -12.81
CA LEU A 142 3.34 5.26 -13.96
C LEU A 142 2.80 6.44 -14.82
N ARG A 143 1.50 6.42 -15.15
CA ARG A 143 0.83 7.46 -15.93
C ARG A 143 0.69 8.79 -15.17
N SER A 144 0.49 8.74 -13.86
CA SER A 144 0.37 9.96 -13.05
C SER A 144 1.73 10.61 -12.78
N GLY A 145 2.81 9.82 -12.69
CA GLY A 145 4.19 10.34 -12.54
C GLY A 145 4.77 10.91 -13.84
N GLN A 146 4.44 10.35 -15.01
CA GLN A 146 4.99 10.78 -16.31
C GLN A 146 4.60 12.21 -16.74
N HIS A 147 3.58 12.81 -16.14
CA HIS A 147 3.13 14.17 -16.44
C HIS A 147 3.33 15.16 -15.28
N ASP A 148 3.84 14.69 -14.13
CA ASP A 148 4.12 15.57 -13.00
C ASP A 148 5.58 16.03 -13.07
N ARG A 149 5.81 17.35 -12.94
CA ARG A 149 7.18 17.91 -12.90
C ARG A 149 7.94 17.47 -11.65
N ASN A 150 7.21 17.08 -10.60
CA ASN A 150 7.76 16.51 -9.39
C ASN A 150 7.53 15.00 -9.42
N ASP A 151 8.59 14.20 -9.52
CA ASP A 151 8.54 12.73 -9.42
C ASP A 151 8.23 12.29 -7.97
N TRP A 152 7.02 12.60 -7.52
CA TRP A 152 6.57 12.26 -6.18
C TRP A 152 6.45 10.74 -6.01
N VAL A 153 6.20 9.99 -7.10
CA VAL A 153 6.13 8.53 -7.09
C VAL A 153 7.49 7.96 -6.72
N GLY A 154 8.57 8.41 -7.38
CA GLY A 154 9.94 8.04 -7.05
C GLY A 154 10.29 8.38 -5.61
N GLU A 155 9.92 9.58 -5.14
CA GLU A 155 10.20 9.99 -3.75
C GLU A 155 9.45 9.12 -2.73
N VAL A 156 8.16 8.82 -2.94
CA VAL A 156 7.39 7.95 -2.05
C VAL A 156 7.99 6.55 -1.98
N ARG A 157 8.40 5.98 -3.12
CA ARG A 157 9.06 4.65 -3.17
C ARG A 157 10.40 4.66 -2.45
N ARG A 158 11.22 5.70 -2.68
CA ARG A 158 12.50 5.87 -2.00
C ARG A 158 12.32 5.96 -0.48
N LEU A 159 11.35 6.75 -0.02
CA LEU A 159 11.04 6.88 1.41
C LEU A 159 10.54 5.56 2.01
N ALA A 160 9.65 4.85 1.32
CA ALA A 160 9.15 3.55 1.77
C ALA A 160 10.28 2.52 1.90
N HIS A 161 11.14 2.43 0.87
CA HIS A 161 12.34 1.59 0.88
C HIS A 161 13.26 1.90 2.07
N MET A 162 13.62 3.18 2.26
CA MET A 162 14.50 3.60 3.35
C MET A 162 13.94 3.24 4.74
N ARG A 163 12.62 3.35 4.91
CA ARG A 163 11.95 3.01 6.17
C ARG A 163 11.90 1.51 6.41
N PHE A 164 11.67 0.73 5.36
CA PHE A 164 11.66 -0.73 5.45
C PHE A 164 13.05 -1.29 5.72
N LEU A 165 14.07 -0.80 5.03
CA LEU A 165 15.46 -1.14 5.30
C LEU A 165 15.83 -0.86 6.77
N ARG A 166 15.45 0.32 7.29
CA ARG A 166 15.69 0.68 8.70
C ARG A 166 15.02 -0.30 9.67
N LEU A 167 13.80 -0.75 9.38
CA LEU A 167 13.12 -1.76 10.20
C LEU A 167 13.93 -3.05 10.25
N LEU A 168 14.34 -3.58 9.10
CA LEU A 168 15.08 -4.84 9.04
C LEU A 168 16.43 -4.75 9.77
N MET A 169 17.16 -3.64 9.60
CA MET A 169 18.41 -3.39 10.32
C MET A 169 18.21 -3.37 11.85
N LYS A 170 17.10 -2.80 12.34
CA LYS A 170 16.77 -2.82 13.77
C LYS A 170 16.48 -4.23 14.28
N LEU A 171 15.77 -5.05 13.50
CA LEU A 171 15.50 -6.44 13.86
C LEU A 171 16.81 -7.24 13.94
N GLN A 172 17.66 -7.13 12.92
CA GLN A 172 18.97 -7.81 12.88
C GLN A 172 19.89 -7.38 14.02
N SER A 173 20.00 -6.07 14.28
CA SER A 173 20.81 -5.56 15.41
C SER A 173 20.25 -5.96 16.78
N SER A 174 18.99 -6.40 16.85
CA SER A 174 18.37 -6.96 18.05
C SER A 174 18.49 -8.50 18.12
N GLY A 175 19.32 -9.12 17.26
CA GLY A 175 19.61 -10.55 17.26
C GLY A 175 18.66 -11.41 16.43
N TRP A 176 17.64 -10.83 15.79
CA TRP A 176 16.68 -11.60 15.00
C TRP A 176 17.24 -12.06 13.67
N SER A 177 17.11 -13.36 13.40
CA SER A 177 17.43 -13.93 12.10
C SER A 177 16.32 -13.62 11.09
N LEU A 178 16.70 -13.08 9.93
CA LEU A 178 15.75 -12.74 8.86
C LEU A 178 15.85 -13.79 7.75
N ILE A 179 14.73 -14.40 7.40
CA ILE A 179 14.62 -15.25 6.21
C ILE A 179 13.81 -14.48 5.17
N PHE A 180 14.38 -14.31 3.99
CA PHE A 180 13.69 -13.69 2.86
C PHE A 180 12.98 -14.75 2.03
N ILE A 181 11.80 -14.42 1.53
CA ILE A 181 11.02 -15.29 0.64
C ILE A 181 10.45 -14.50 -0.52
N THR A 182 10.49 -15.06 -1.73
CA THR A 182 10.00 -14.43 -2.95
C THR A 182 9.33 -15.41 -3.90
N ARG A 183 8.46 -14.87 -4.75
CA ARG A 183 7.79 -15.58 -5.85
C ARG A 183 8.69 -15.69 -7.10
N LYS A 184 9.90 -15.11 -7.08
CA LYS A 184 10.89 -15.23 -8.17
C LYS A 184 11.43 -16.67 -8.27
N ARG A 185 11.86 -17.04 -9.47
CA ARG A 185 12.49 -18.35 -9.75
C ARG A 185 13.89 -18.44 -9.13
N GLU A 186 14.28 -19.63 -8.70
CA GLU A 186 15.64 -19.92 -8.20
C GLU A 186 16.74 -19.55 -9.22
N GLU A 187 16.49 -19.68 -10.52
CA GLU A 187 17.40 -19.24 -11.59
C GLU A 187 17.79 -17.74 -11.47
N GLN A 188 16.91 -16.93 -10.87
CA GLN A 188 17.12 -15.50 -10.65
C GLN A 188 17.82 -15.19 -9.32
N CYS A 189 18.30 -16.21 -8.57
CA CYS A 189 18.91 -16.04 -7.25
C CYS A 189 20.10 -15.07 -7.27
N ASN A 190 21.03 -15.23 -8.23
CA ASN A 190 22.20 -14.37 -8.34
C ASN A 190 21.83 -12.91 -8.66
N ALA A 191 20.86 -12.69 -9.56
CA ALA A 191 20.40 -11.36 -9.90
C ALA A 191 19.68 -10.70 -8.71
N THR A 192 18.77 -11.43 -8.06
CA THR A 192 18.01 -10.96 -6.90
C THR A 192 18.92 -10.63 -5.72
N THR A 193 19.94 -11.46 -5.49
CA THR A 193 20.94 -11.21 -4.43
C THR A 193 21.73 -9.93 -4.69
N LYS A 194 22.19 -9.71 -5.94
CA LYS A 194 22.87 -8.46 -6.32
C LYS A 194 21.96 -7.25 -6.17
N GLU A 195 20.69 -7.36 -6.54
CA GLU A 195 19.68 -6.31 -6.36
C GLU A 195 19.47 -5.97 -4.88
N LEU A 196 19.32 -6.98 -4.01
CA LEU A 196 19.16 -6.80 -2.56
C LEU A 196 20.35 -6.04 -1.97
N ILE A 197 21.57 -6.51 -2.27
CA ILE A 197 22.81 -5.89 -1.78
C ILE A 197 22.93 -4.46 -2.28
N SER A 198 22.67 -4.22 -3.57
CA SER A 198 22.73 -2.88 -4.17
C SER A 198 21.69 -1.93 -3.58
N ALA A 199 20.53 -2.45 -3.16
CA ALA A 199 19.49 -1.70 -2.47
C ALA A 199 19.79 -1.51 -0.96
N GLY A 200 20.88 -2.07 -0.45
CA GLY A 200 21.33 -1.93 0.94
C GLY A 200 20.81 -3.01 1.88
N TYR A 201 20.03 -3.99 1.40
CA TYR A 201 19.68 -5.16 2.20
C TYR A 201 20.89 -6.09 2.30
N GLY A 202 21.15 -6.62 3.49
CA GLY A 202 22.25 -7.55 3.76
C GLY A 202 21.99 -8.33 5.04
N GLY A 203 22.79 -9.36 5.30
CA GLY A 203 22.75 -10.12 6.56
C GLY A 203 21.49 -10.96 6.79
N TRP A 204 20.72 -11.27 5.74
CA TRP A 204 19.65 -12.27 5.84
C TRP A 204 20.27 -13.68 5.93
N ALA A 205 19.61 -14.59 6.64
CA ALA A 205 20.10 -15.95 6.86
C ALA A 205 19.87 -16.87 5.64
N SER A 206 18.74 -16.69 4.95
CA SER A 206 18.38 -17.48 3.78
C SER A 206 17.46 -16.69 2.84
N LEU A 207 17.52 -17.00 1.55
CA LEU A 207 16.64 -16.50 0.51
C LEU A 207 15.89 -17.68 -0.12
N ILE A 208 14.61 -17.80 0.20
CA ILE A 208 13.70 -18.82 -0.32
C ILE A 208 13.08 -18.31 -1.61
N MET A 209 13.21 -19.09 -2.68
CA MET A 209 12.69 -18.79 -4.01
C MET A 209 11.85 -19.96 -4.51
N ARG A 210 11.16 -19.77 -5.64
CA ARG A 210 10.38 -20.84 -6.28
C ARG A 210 11.27 -21.71 -7.15
N SER A 211 11.18 -23.01 -6.95
CA SER A 211 11.67 -23.99 -7.92
C SER A 211 10.75 -24.03 -9.15
N ASP A 212 11.20 -24.67 -10.23
CA ASP A 212 10.42 -24.74 -11.47
C ASP A 212 9.09 -25.49 -11.32
N ASP A 213 9.04 -26.53 -10.49
CA ASP A 213 7.82 -27.26 -10.16
C ASP A 213 6.84 -26.42 -9.34
N GLU A 214 7.34 -25.46 -8.55
CA GLU A 214 6.52 -24.55 -7.76
C GLU A 214 6.00 -23.35 -8.55
N MET A 215 6.46 -23.14 -9.78
CA MET A 215 5.99 -22.00 -10.59
C MET A 215 4.51 -22.10 -10.95
N GLN A 216 3.98 -23.31 -11.10
CA GLN A 216 2.55 -23.56 -11.34
C GLN A 216 1.73 -23.61 -10.05
N MET A 217 2.39 -23.51 -8.89
CA MET A 217 1.72 -23.54 -7.59
C MET A 217 1.14 -22.16 -7.25
N ASP A 218 -0.07 -22.15 -6.69
CA ASP A 218 -0.66 -20.93 -6.13
C ASP A 218 0.29 -20.31 -5.09
N SER A 219 0.36 -18.98 -5.08
CA SER A 219 1.26 -18.25 -4.17
C SER A 219 1.07 -18.60 -2.70
N TRP A 220 -0.18 -18.60 -2.23
CA TRP A 220 -0.50 -18.93 -0.84
C TRP A 220 -0.08 -20.37 -0.46
N LYS A 221 -0.16 -21.33 -1.41
CA LYS A 221 0.31 -22.72 -1.19
C LYS A 221 1.83 -22.79 -1.06
N PHE A 222 2.56 -22.06 -1.90
CA PHE A 222 4.02 -21.96 -1.81
C PHE A 222 4.45 -21.42 -0.45
N PHE A 223 3.86 -20.30 -0.01
CA PHE A 223 4.16 -19.72 1.31
C PHE A 223 3.85 -20.70 2.45
N ASN A 224 2.70 -21.39 2.40
CA ASN A 224 2.37 -22.42 3.39
C ASN A 224 3.37 -23.57 3.42
N LYS A 225 3.76 -24.10 2.25
CA LYS A 225 4.72 -25.19 2.12
C LYS A 225 6.06 -24.78 2.75
N ARG A 226 6.60 -23.61 2.39
CA ARG A 226 7.89 -23.13 2.89
C ARG A 226 7.86 -22.86 4.40
N ARG A 227 6.75 -22.35 4.93
CA ARG A 227 6.57 -22.19 6.38
C ARG A 227 6.53 -23.52 7.13
N ALA A 228 5.84 -24.52 6.59
CA ALA A 228 5.80 -25.85 7.16
C ALA A 228 7.19 -26.51 7.13
N GLU A 229 7.95 -26.35 6.05
CA GLU A 229 9.35 -26.81 5.95
C GLU A 229 10.24 -26.17 7.02
N LEU A 230 10.14 -24.86 7.22
CA LEU A 230 10.89 -24.15 8.27
C LEU A 230 10.54 -24.67 9.67
N LEU A 231 9.25 -24.85 9.98
CA LEU A 231 8.82 -25.44 11.26
C LEU A 231 9.38 -26.85 11.46
N ASN A 232 9.35 -27.69 10.42
CA ASN A 232 9.88 -29.06 10.47
C ASN A 232 11.41 -29.10 10.66
N GLN A 233 12.11 -28.05 10.22
CA GLN A 233 13.55 -27.87 10.45
C GLN A 233 13.85 -27.33 11.87
N GLY A 234 12.83 -27.06 12.69
CA GLY A 234 12.99 -26.57 14.07
C GLY A 234 12.95 -25.05 14.20
N PHE A 235 12.75 -24.30 13.12
CA PHE A 235 12.64 -22.84 13.19
C PHE A 235 11.38 -22.41 13.94
N ARG A 236 11.50 -21.35 14.73
CA ARG A 236 10.41 -20.69 15.44
C ARG A 236 10.12 -19.35 14.78
N MET A 237 9.04 -19.29 14.00
CA MET A 237 8.65 -18.05 13.33
C MET A 237 8.01 -17.07 14.31
N ALA A 238 8.76 -16.03 14.70
CA ALA A 238 8.23 -14.95 15.53
C ALA A 238 7.30 -14.03 14.75
N SER A 239 7.57 -13.82 13.45
CA SER A 239 6.62 -13.13 12.57
C SER A 239 6.72 -13.48 11.10
N VAL A 240 5.64 -13.18 10.38
CA VAL A 240 5.62 -13.05 8.92
C VAL A 240 5.31 -11.59 8.58
N ILE A 241 6.15 -10.96 7.77
CA ILE A 241 5.98 -9.57 7.32
C ILE A 241 5.83 -9.58 5.82
N SER A 242 4.71 -9.05 5.31
CA SER A 242 4.46 -8.95 3.88
C SER A 242 3.53 -7.78 3.54
N SER A 243 3.65 -7.27 2.33
CA SER A 243 2.70 -6.35 1.70
C SER A 243 1.57 -7.06 0.95
N ARG A 244 1.56 -8.40 0.89
CA ARG A 244 0.57 -9.20 0.16
C ARG A 244 -0.12 -10.20 1.10
N MET A 245 -1.42 -10.44 0.89
CA MET A 245 -2.22 -11.29 1.76
C MET A 245 -2.03 -12.80 1.52
N ASP A 246 -1.63 -13.21 0.32
CA ASP A 246 -1.24 -14.60 0.03
C ASP A 246 -0.10 -15.10 0.95
N ALA A 247 0.81 -14.23 1.37
CA ALA A 247 1.88 -14.54 2.31
C ALA A 247 1.39 -14.61 3.77
N LEU A 248 0.23 -14.04 4.10
CA LEU A 248 -0.27 -13.89 5.49
C LEU A 248 -1.49 -14.78 5.78
N THR A 249 -1.82 -15.71 4.90
CA THR A 249 -2.96 -16.63 5.01
C THR A 249 -2.51 -18.08 5.04
N GLY A 250 -3.37 -18.95 5.57
CA GLY A 250 -3.14 -20.39 5.68
C GLY A 250 -2.50 -20.84 7.00
N PRO A 251 -2.15 -22.13 7.13
CA PRO A 251 -1.52 -22.69 8.32
C PRO A 251 -0.07 -22.23 8.50
N CYS A 252 0.52 -22.61 9.64
CA CYS A 252 1.93 -22.39 9.95
C CYS A 252 2.34 -20.90 9.94
N LEU A 253 1.45 -20.00 10.36
CA LEU A 253 1.77 -18.58 10.45
C LEU A 253 2.76 -18.32 11.61
N GLY A 254 3.44 -17.18 11.55
CA GLY A 254 4.28 -16.75 12.66
C GLY A 254 3.45 -16.38 13.89
N LYS A 255 4.10 -16.25 15.06
CA LYS A 255 3.45 -15.81 16.30
C LYS A 255 2.66 -14.49 16.11
N ARG A 256 3.14 -13.61 15.25
CA ARG A 256 2.40 -12.41 14.77
C ARG A 256 2.62 -12.20 13.27
N ASN A 257 1.57 -11.83 12.54
CA ASN A 257 1.66 -11.43 11.14
C ASN A 257 1.53 -9.91 11.02
N PHE A 258 2.30 -9.32 10.10
CA PHE A 258 2.27 -7.89 9.84
C PHE A 258 2.03 -7.61 8.37
N LYS A 259 0.90 -6.95 8.10
CA LYS A 259 0.54 -6.47 6.78
C LYS A 259 1.11 -5.07 6.57
N LEU A 260 2.11 -4.94 5.70
CA LEU A 260 2.61 -3.64 5.26
C LEU A 260 1.56 -2.97 4.36
N ALA A 261 1.47 -1.65 4.45
CA ALA A 261 0.74 -0.88 3.45
C ALA A 261 1.35 -1.16 2.08
N ASN A 262 0.51 -1.48 1.10
CA ASN A 262 0.94 -1.76 -0.26
C ASN A 262 0.76 -0.48 -1.10
N PRO A 263 1.77 -0.05 -1.87
CA PRO A 263 1.66 1.17 -2.65
C PRO A 263 0.70 1.05 -3.85
N ILE A 264 0.21 -0.14 -4.19
CA ILE A 264 -0.48 -0.36 -5.45
C ILE A 264 -1.58 -1.44 -5.36
N PHE A 265 -1.46 -2.35 -4.39
CA PHE A 265 -1.92 -3.74 -4.44
C PHE A 265 -1.06 -4.56 -5.39
#